data_AF-A0A966SBU2-F1
#
_entry.id   AF-A0A966SBU2-F1
#
_cell.length_a   1.000
_cell.length_b   1.000
_cell.length_c   1.000
_cell.angle_alpha   90.00
_cell.angle_beta   90.00
_cell.angle_gamma   90.00
#
_symmetry.space_group_name_H-M   'P 1'
#
loop_
_entity.id
_entity.type
_entity.pdbx_description
1 polymer ?
#
loop_
_entity_poly.entity_id
_entity_poly.type
_entity_poly.pdbx_seq_one_letter_code
_entity_poly.pdbx_strand_id
1 'polypeptide(L)'
;MIATMLELQNATQEAVHDEIIMNMASAIYHHKDEMSSDEFARALFEYSAALSAMTTTLVTHVLLTESQLSEMIETIREFDELGKDINNGNN
;
A
#
# COMPACT_ATOMS: atom_id res chain seq x y z
N MET A 1 -19.07 12.19 7.93
CA MET A 1 -17.87 13.05 7.70
C MET A 1 -16.96 13.13 8.91
N ILE A 2 -17.35 13.69 10.07
CA ILE A 2 -16.46 13.68 11.25
C ILE A 2 -16.14 12.25 11.71
N ALA A 3 -17.15 11.36 11.77
CA ALA A 3 -16.95 9.94 12.05
C ALA A 3 -15.96 9.29 11.07
N THR A 4 -16.16 9.47 9.77
CA THR A 4 -15.26 8.98 8.72
C THR A 4 -13.82 9.54 8.84
N MET A 5 -13.65 10.80 9.23
CA MET A 5 -12.32 11.37 9.46
C MET A 5 -11.62 10.77 10.68
N LEU A 6 -12.37 10.48 11.75
CA LEU A 6 -11.84 9.79 12.93
C LEU A 6 -11.47 8.33 12.60
N GLU A 7 -12.29 7.64 11.82
CA GLU A 7 -11.99 6.30 11.32
C GLU A 7 -10.76 6.30 10.41
N LEU A 8 -10.60 7.29 9.55
CA LEU A 8 -9.41 7.46 8.71
C LEU A 8 -8.14 7.67 9.57
N GLN A 9 -8.25 8.50 10.61
CA GLN A 9 -7.16 8.71 11.56
C GLN A 9 -6.81 7.41 12.28
N ASN A 10 -7.80 6.66 12.75
CA ASN A 10 -7.57 5.39 13.42
C ASN A 10 -6.94 4.36 12.47
N ALA A 11 -7.43 4.25 11.23
CA ALA A 11 -6.90 3.33 10.22
C ALA A 11 -5.43 3.63 9.87
N THR A 12 -5.07 4.92 9.77
CA THR A 12 -3.66 5.30 9.54
C THR A 12 -2.78 5.04 10.77
N GLN A 13 -3.31 5.23 11.99
CA GLN A 13 -2.63 4.87 13.24
C GLN A 13 -2.45 3.35 13.35
N GLU A 14 -3.44 2.56 12.97
CA GLU A 14 -3.37 1.10 12.95
C GLU A 14 -2.31 0.62 11.95
N ALA A 15 -2.26 1.19 10.74
CA ALA A 15 -1.25 0.82 9.75
C ALA A 15 0.19 0.99 10.25
N VAL A 16 0.50 2.08 10.97
CA VAL A 16 1.86 2.33 11.47
C VAL A 16 2.22 1.48 12.70
N HIS A 17 1.21 0.99 13.44
CA HIS A 17 1.39 0.12 14.61
C HIS A 17 1.10 -1.35 14.30
N ASP A 18 0.84 -1.70 13.04
CA ASP A 18 0.60 -3.07 12.61
C ASP A 18 1.81 -3.94 12.96
N GLU A 19 1.53 -5.15 13.44
CA GLU A 19 2.56 -6.06 13.95
C GLU A 19 3.62 -6.38 12.88
N ILE A 20 3.21 -6.55 11.62
CA ILE A 20 4.13 -6.86 10.52
C ILE A 20 5.04 -5.67 10.25
N ILE A 21 4.46 -4.47 10.17
CA ILE A 21 5.20 -3.23 9.92
C ILE A 21 6.19 -2.94 11.04
N MET A 22 5.76 -3.07 12.29
CA MET A 22 6.61 -2.88 13.47
C MET A 22 7.71 -3.93 13.55
N ASN A 23 7.43 -5.19 13.20
CA ASN A 23 8.44 -6.25 13.14
C ASN A 23 9.48 -5.99 12.04
N MET A 24 9.06 -5.51 10.86
CA MET A 24 9.99 -5.11 9.80
C MET A 24 10.88 -3.95 10.25
N ALA A 25 10.31 -2.91 10.85
CA ALA A 25 11.06 -1.78 11.38
C ALA A 25 12.08 -2.22 12.45
N SER A 26 11.65 -3.09 13.37
CA SER A 26 12.49 -3.68 14.41
C SER A 26 13.65 -4.49 13.81
N ALA A 27 13.35 -5.36 12.85
CA ALA A 27 14.36 -6.16 12.16
C ALA A 27 15.40 -5.29 11.46
N ILE A 28 14.97 -4.26 10.73
CA ILE A 28 15.86 -3.30 10.07
C ILE A 28 16.74 -2.59 11.11
N TYR A 29 16.15 -2.10 12.20
CA TYR A 29 16.89 -1.40 13.24
C TYR A 29 17.96 -2.28 13.90
N HIS A 30 17.62 -3.53 14.23
CA HIS A 30 18.54 -4.44 14.89
C HIS A 30 19.68 -4.95 14.00
N HIS A 31 19.44 -5.08 12.70
CA HIS A 31 20.44 -5.65 11.78
C HIS A 31 21.12 -4.59 10.90
N LYS A 32 20.81 -3.29 11.07
CA LYS A 32 21.35 -2.20 10.23
C LYS A 32 22.88 -2.16 10.14
N ASP A 33 23.58 -2.59 11.21
CA ASP A 33 25.05 -2.57 11.27
C ASP A 33 25.67 -3.86 10.69
N GLU A 34 24.84 -4.88 10.43
CA GLU A 34 25.23 -6.17 9.84
C GLU A 34 24.91 -6.23 8.34
N MET A 35 24.12 -5.29 7.83
CA MET A 35 23.74 -5.16 6.43
C MET A 35 24.75 -4.32 5.63
N SER A 36 25.01 -4.70 4.39
CA SER A 36 25.61 -3.79 3.42
C SER A 36 24.68 -2.63 3.08
N SER A 37 25.22 -1.54 2.52
CA SER A 37 24.42 -0.38 2.11
C SER A 37 23.29 -0.75 1.14
N ASP A 38 23.53 -1.68 0.22
CA ASP A 38 22.53 -2.13 -0.77
C ASP A 38 21.43 -2.96 -0.12
N GLU A 39 21.79 -3.86 0.80
CA GLU A 39 20.81 -4.65 1.56
C GLU A 39 19.95 -3.77 2.45
N PHE A 40 20.56 -2.79 3.12
CA PHE A 40 19.84 -1.83 3.96
C PHE A 40 18.90 -0.95 3.13
N ALA A 41 19.36 -0.44 1.98
CA ALA A 41 18.53 0.35 1.07
C ALA A 41 17.32 -0.46 0.56
N ARG A 42 17.54 -1.72 0.20
CA ARG A 42 16.47 -2.62 -0.22
C ARG A 42 15.47 -2.92 0.90
N ALA A 43 15.97 -3.19 2.11
CA ALA A 43 15.12 -3.44 3.27
C ALA A 43 14.24 -2.20 3.61
N LEU A 44 14.80 -1.00 3.52
CA LEU A 44 14.04 0.25 3.69
C LEU A 44 12.98 0.44 2.60
N PHE A 45 13.29 0.10 1.35
CA PHE A 45 12.33 0.16 0.26
C PHE A 45 11.16 -0.82 0.49
N GLU A 46 11.47 -2.07 0.85
CA GLU A 46 10.47 -3.11 1.12
C GLU A 46 9.58 -2.73 2.32
N TYR A 47 10.16 -2.19 3.40
CA TYR A 47 9.41 -1.63 4.53
C TYR A 47 8.48 -0.49 4.11
N SER A 48 8.99 0.46 3.31
CA SER A 48 8.21 1.62 2.85
C SER A 48 7.06 1.20 1.95
N ALA A 49 7.28 0.21 1.09
CA ALA A 49 6.25 -0.37 0.23
C ALA A 49 5.18 -1.09 1.05
N ALA A 50 5.59 -1.90 2.04
CA ALA A 50 4.67 -2.61 2.93
C ALA A 50 3.78 -1.64 3.74
N LEU A 51 4.38 -0.61 4.35
CA LEU A 51 3.64 0.40 5.11
C LEU A 51 2.66 1.17 4.22
N SER A 52 3.09 1.56 3.02
CA SER A 52 2.24 2.29 2.07
C SER A 52 1.06 1.43 1.60
N ALA A 53 1.31 0.14 1.34
CA ALA A 53 0.26 -0.80 0.97
C ALA A 53 -0.74 -1.01 2.11
N MET A 54 -0.27 -1.28 3.32
CA MET A 54 -1.13 -1.45 4.51
C MET A 54 -2.00 -0.21 4.76
N THR A 55 -1.38 0.97 4.75
CA THR A 55 -2.08 2.24 4.94
C THR A 55 -3.16 2.43 3.87
N THR A 56 -2.81 2.17 2.60
CA THR A 56 -3.75 2.32 1.48
C THR A 56 -4.91 1.35 1.62
N THR A 57 -4.67 0.09 1.96
CA THR A 57 -5.72 -0.91 2.19
C THR A 57 -6.69 -0.48 3.29
N LEU A 58 -6.18 -0.12 4.48
CA LEU A 58 -7.04 0.27 5.61
C LEU A 58 -7.83 1.55 5.30
N VAL A 59 -7.19 2.56 4.72
CA VAL A 59 -7.86 3.80 4.31
C VAL A 59 -8.92 3.54 3.24
N THR A 60 -8.65 2.66 2.29
CA THR A 60 -9.60 2.33 1.22
C THR A 60 -10.87 1.70 1.79
N HIS A 61 -10.75 0.84 2.80
CA HIS A 61 -11.91 0.26 3.50
C HIS A 61 -12.72 1.27 4.31
N VAL A 62 -12.11 2.36 4.78
CA VAL A 62 -12.83 3.45 5.45
C VAL A 62 -13.56 4.34 4.44
N LEU A 63 -12.94 4.58 3.28
CA LEU A 63 -13.44 5.54 2.31
C LEU A 63 -14.44 4.97 1.31
N LEU A 64 -14.33 3.68 0.98
CA LEU A 64 -15.13 3.02 -0.04
C LEU A 64 -15.93 1.86 0.55
N THR A 65 -17.15 1.68 0.08
CA THR A 65 -17.90 0.43 0.27
C THR A 65 -17.28 -0.68 -0.59
N GLU A 66 -17.57 -1.95 -0.27
CA GLU A 66 -17.09 -3.08 -1.08
C GLU A 66 -17.51 -2.97 -2.55
N SER A 67 -18.74 -2.51 -2.82
CA SER A 67 -19.21 -2.28 -4.19
C SER A 67 -18.40 -1.21 -4.93
N GLN A 68 -18.07 -0.10 -4.25
CA GLN A 68 -17.25 0.98 -4.81
C GLN A 68 -15.81 0.52 -5.06
N LEU A 69 -15.28 -0.34 -4.20
CA LEU A 69 -13.96 -0.93 -4.38
C LEU A 69 -13.94 -1.89 -5.59
N SER A 70 -14.95 -2.74 -5.73
CA SER A 70 -15.11 -3.64 -6.89
C SER A 70 -15.23 -2.86 -8.20
N GLU A 71 -16.09 -1.84 -8.25
CA GLU A 71 -16.25 -0.97 -9.42
C GLU A 71 -14.94 -0.26 -9.80
N MET A 72 -14.18 0.21 -8.80
CA MET A 72 -12.86 0.82 -9.03
C MET A 72 -11.88 -0.18 -9.63
N ILE A 73 -11.82 -1.42 -9.13
CA ILE A 73 -10.93 -2.46 -9.66
C ILE A 73 -11.33 -2.85 -11.08
N GLU A 74 -12.62 -3.00 -11.37
CA GLU A 74 -13.13 -3.28 -12.71
C GLU A 74 -12.76 -2.16 -13.68
N THR A 75 -12.98 -0.90 -13.28
CA THR A 75 -12.58 0.27 -14.08
C THR A 75 -11.09 0.26 -14.38
N ILE A 76 -10.23 -0.03 -13.40
CA ILE A 76 -8.77 -0.12 -13.63
C ILE A 76 -8.43 -1.19 -14.68
N ARG A 77 -9.08 -2.37 -14.60
CA ARG A 77 -8.86 -3.46 -15.57
C ARG A 77 -9.29 -3.06 -16.97
N GLU A 78 -10.45 -2.42 -17.11
CA GLU A 78 -10.93 -1.92 -18.40
C GLU A 78 -9.95 -0.90 -18.99
N PHE A 79 -9.40 0.01 -18.19
CA PHE A 79 -8.38 0.96 -18.63
C PHE A 79 -7.07 0.27 -19.05
N ASP A 80 -6.63 -0.77 -18.34
CA ASP A 80 -5.45 -1.56 -18.71
C ASP A 80 -5.65 -2.33 -20.02
N GLU A 81 -6.84 -2.85 -20.26
CA GLU A 81 -7.22 -3.54 -21.51
C GLU A 81 -7.26 -2.56 -22.69
N LEU A 82 -7.88 -1.39 -22.51
CA LEU A 82 -7.87 -0.31 -23.51
C LEU A 82 -6.45 0.16 -23.84
N GLY A 83 -5.57 0.26 -22.84
CA GLY A 83 -4.15 0.61 -23.05
C GLY A 83 -3.39 -0.42 -23.88
N LYS A 84 -3.70 -1.72 -23.71
CA LYS A 84 -3.14 -2.80 -24.53
C LYS A 84 -3.67 -2.78 -25.96
N ASP A 85 -4.96 -2.51 -26.15
CA ASP A 85 -5.56 -2.43 -27.48
C ASP A 85 -5.01 -1.24 -28.29
N ILE A 86 -4.77 -0.10 -27.65
CA ILE A 86 -4.11 1.07 -28.27
C ILE A 86 -2.68 0.71 -28.70
N ASN A 87 -1.93 -0.03 -27.89
CA ASN A 87 -0.57 -0.45 -28.24
C ASN A 87 -0.52 -1.57 -29.30
N ASN A 88 -1.54 -2.43 -29.36
CA ASN A 88 -1.63 -3.52 -30.35
C ASN A 88 -2.23 -3.08 -31.70
N GLY A 89 -2.88 -1.91 -31.76
CA GLY A 89 -3.47 -1.34 -32.98
C GLY A 89 -2.50 -0.55 -33.88
N ASN A 90 -1.21 -0.44 -33.50
CA ASN A 90 -0.17 0.31 -34.23
C ASN A 90 0.82 -0.62 -34.99
N ASN A 91 0.31 -1.69 -35.61
CA ASN A 91 1.06 -2.48 -36.62
C ASN A 91 0.44 -2.30 -38.02
#